data_AF-A0A327GUS5-F1
#
_entry.id   AF-A0A327GUS5-F1
#
_cell.length_a   1.000
_cell.length_b   1.000
_cell.length_c   1.000
_cell.angle_alpha   90.00
_cell.angle_beta   90.00
_cell.angle_gamma   90.00
#
_symmetry.space_group_name_H-M   'P 1'
#
loop_
_entity.id
_entity.type
_entity.pdbx_description
1 polymer ?
#
loop_
_entity_poly.entity_id
_entity_poly.type
_entity_poly.pdbx_seq_one_letter_code
_entity_poly.pdbx_strand_id
1 'polypeptide(L)'
;MAGWQRNWRPAAMTPLESDNSAPKGFEKFTFAGIGMKCSIIEPKSLSKTSDWESIVSELEQWGDVPDTSSLQSISISEDENGPIAILHAGSEWVAEFLPWGSDGMLRRRSEFASEICDAPCGGYSWEGIDIMIIRKNPPMGNDSDENLREALQAGEMGAAREILGACGKSLGLYHQHVNSERVTPADPIRWNQRLAGIEESLRAHSMWRAPHSRDAECMLGLGSVRFQDFKEGKIRIGRPRLSDALFPPKCEFPAIRDLASLVHDLSRIHHNTACNLDIVDLRSALIGGWRESAPSNWSSDSVFYTHRGGLAIWEYEQCLLDVVEAVSNQSGAPQPSTNLISYVRPFQKRMFNNRTIAALSVLLAFLGASSLANTFPFSGEELPIPLACFLSSAALMRYYRRLAPPPEVPFSRFF
;
A
#
# COMPACT_ATOMS: atom_id res chain seq x y z
N MET A 1 -12.77 34.76 4.57
CA MET A 1 -12.02 34.14 5.69
C MET A 1 -10.87 33.37 5.08
N ALA A 2 -9.63 33.87 5.18
CA ALA A 2 -8.46 33.20 4.64
C ALA A 2 -7.89 32.27 5.71
N GLY A 3 -8.17 30.98 5.58
CA GLY A 3 -7.72 29.93 6.49
C GLY A 3 -8.14 28.57 5.95
N TRP A 4 -7.49 27.52 6.43
CA TRP A 4 -7.80 26.15 6.04
C TRP A 4 -9.23 25.75 6.45
N GLN A 5 -9.93 25.11 5.51
CA GLN A 5 -11.23 24.47 5.74
C GLN A 5 -11.09 23.18 6.56
N ARG A 6 -9.87 22.60 6.58
CA ARG A 6 -9.50 21.43 7.38
C ARG A 6 -10.22 20.16 6.95
N ASN A 7 -10.37 19.97 5.63
CA ASN A 7 -11.03 18.81 5.04
C ASN A 7 -10.31 17.48 5.34
N TRP A 8 -9.04 17.51 5.75
CA TRP A 8 -8.25 16.34 6.17
C TRP A 8 -8.60 15.82 7.58
N ARG A 9 -9.32 16.59 8.41
CA ARG A 9 -9.68 16.14 9.76
C ARG A 9 -10.76 15.07 9.68
N PRO A 10 -10.68 14.00 10.50
CA PRO A 10 -11.69 12.96 10.49
C PRO A 10 -13.05 13.52 10.93
N ALA A 11 -13.99 13.66 9.99
CA ALA A 11 -15.23 14.42 10.20
C ALA A 11 -16.18 13.77 11.23
N ALA A 12 -16.08 12.46 11.44
CA ALA A 12 -16.98 11.68 12.29
C ALA A 12 -16.37 11.32 13.65
N MET A 13 -15.16 11.80 13.95
CA MET A 13 -14.48 11.52 15.20
C MET A 13 -14.56 12.73 16.15
N THR A 14 -14.71 12.46 17.44
CA THR A 14 -14.80 13.50 18.46
C THR A 14 -13.41 13.96 18.87
N PRO A 15 -13.11 15.27 18.84
CA PRO A 15 -11.87 15.79 19.41
C PRO A 15 -11.89 15.61 20.93
N LEU A 16 -10.79 15.10 21.45
CA LEU A 16 -10.51 14.99 22.88
C LEU A 16 -9.53 16.08 23.27
N GLU A 17 -9.69 16.62 24.48
CA GLU A 17 -8.68 17.48 25.10
C GLU A 17 -7.37 16.69 25.18
N SER A 18 -6.29 17.32 24.75
CA SER A 18 -4.97 16.72 24.71
C SER A 18 -4.00 17.66 25.41
N ASP A 19 -3.42 17.20 26.53
CA ASP A 19 -2.35 17.89 27.27
C ASP A 19 -0.99 17.77 26.58
N ASN A 20 -0.95 17.28 25.35
CA ASN A 20 0.30 17.05 24.66
C ASN A 20 0.90 18.38 24.17
N SER A 21 2.20 18.56 24.41
CA SER A 21 2.97 19.64 23.82
C SER A 21 2.88 19.61 22.29
N ALA A 22 2.89 20.80 21.69
CA ALA A 22 3.04 21.02 20.27
C ALA A 22 4.14 22.09 20.06
N PRO A 23 4.93 22.02 18.99
CA PRO A 23 5.89 23.06 18.67
C PRO A 23 5.18 24.39 18.43
N LYS A 24 5.89 25.49 18.63
CA LYS A 24 5.39 26.83 18.36
C LYS A 24 4.84 26.93 16.94
N GLY A 25 3.67 27.57 16.82
CA GLY A 25 2.94 27.66 15.55
C GLY A 25 2.05 26.46 15.21
N PHE A 26 2.07 25.38 16.01
CA PHE A 26 1.23 24.19 15.80
C PHE A 26 0.22 23.97 16.93
N GLU A 27 -0.83 23.22 16.62
CA GLU A 27 -1.78 22.64 17.56
C GLU A 27 -1.80 21.13 17.40
N LYS A 28 -1.98 20.44 18.52
CA LYS A 28 -2.11 19.00 18.56
C LYS A 28 -3.50 18.63 19.04
N PHE A 29 -4.15 17.78 18.28
CA PHE A 29 -5.48 17.28 18.60
C PHE A 29 -5.46 15.77 18.68
N THR A 30 -6.32 15.22 19.51
CA THR A 30 -6.55 13.78 19.55
C THR A 30 -7.98 13.53 19.18
N PHE A 31 -8.22 12.66 18.21
CA PHE A 31 -9.55 12.29 17.75
C PHE A 31 -9.85 10.87 18.18
N ALA A 32 -11.08 10.64 18.67
CA ALA A 32 -11.58 9.31 19.01
C ALA A 32 -12.91 9.04 18.32
N GLY A 33 -13.05 7.83 17.79
CA GLY A 33 -14.25 7.34 17.11
C GLY A 33 -14.55 5.90 17.51
N ILE A 34 -15.33 5.20 16.70
CA ILE A 34 -15.73 3.81 16.96
C ILE A 34 -14.49 2.91 16.98
N GLY A 35 -13.99 2.58 18.18
CA GLY A 35 -12.87 1.66 18.38
C GLY A 35 -11.52 2.13 17.82
N MET A 36 -11.40 3.41 17.44
CA MET A 36 -10.22 3.98 16.79
C MET A 36 -9.85 5.32 17.40
N LYS A 37 -8.56 5.63 17.41
CA LYS A 37 -8.00 6.87 17.94
C LYS A 37 -6.80 7.28 17.09
N CYS A 38 -6.69 8.56 16.76
CA CYS A 38 -5.49 9.12 16.14
C CYS A 38 -5.14 10.46 16.77
N SER A 39 -3.88 10.84 16.69
CA SER A 39 -3.41 12.18 17.05
C SER A 39 -2.98 12.90 15.78
N ILE A 40 -3.31 14.18 15.68
CA ILE A 40 -2.90 15.03 14.58
C ILE A 40 -2.13 16.24 15.08
N ILE A 41 -1.19 16.72 14.28
CA ILE A 41 -0.42 17.94 14.52
C ILE A 41 -0.56 18.86 13.30
N GLU A 42 -1.14 20.04 13.47
CA GLU A 42 -1.39 20.93 12.34
C GLU A 42 -0.99 22.38 12.64
N PRO A 43 -0.62 23.17 11.62
CA PRO A 43 -0.31 24.59 11.80
C PRO A 43 -1.54 25.39 12.28
N LYS A 44 -1.33 26.29 13.25
CA LYS A 44 -2.37 27.18 13.82
C LYS A 44 -2.94 28.13 12.78
N SER A 45 -2.04 28.84 12.10
CA SER A 45 -2.34 29.86 11.11
C SER A 45 -1.09 30.08 10.27
N LEU A 46 -1.29 30.28 8.96
CA LEU A 46 -0.22 30.66 8.05
C LEU A 46 -0.79 31.69 7.06
N SER A 47 -0.83 32.95 7.52
CA SER A 47 -1.42 34.07 6.77
C SER A 47 -0.38 35.10 6.34
N LYS A 48 0.77 35.14 7.03
CA LYS A 48 1.85 36.10 6.82
C LYS A 48 3.20 35.38 6.83
N THR A 49 4.21 36.02 6.24
CA THR A 49 5.59 35.53 6.25
C THR A 49 6.15 35.36 7.67
N SER A 50 5.77 36.24 8.60
CA SER A 50 6.13 36.13 10.03
C SER A 50 5.58 34.86 10.71
N ASP A 51 4.45 34.34 10.23
CA ASP A 51 3.85 33.12 10.79
C ASP A 51 4.74 31.91 10.46
N TRP A 52 5.37 31.90 9.28
CA TRP A 52 6.33 30.87 8.87
C TRP A 52 7.55 30.83 9.77
N GLU A 53 8.16 31.98 10.06
CA GLU A 53 9.31 32.07 10.99
C GLU A 53 8.98 31.49 12.36
N SER A 54 7.77 31.76 12.87
CA SER A 54 7.31 31.20 14.14
C SER A 54 7.05 29.70 14.08
N ILE A 55 6.61 29.17 12.94
CA ILE A 55 6.33 27.74 12.72
C ILE A 55 7.63 26.94 12.70
N VAL A 56 8.67 27.45 12.05
CA VAL A 56 9.93 26.72 11.89
C VAL A 56 10.93 26.93 13.04
N SER A 57 10.69 27.90 13.94
CA SER A 57 11.68 28.29 14.96
C SER A 57 12.07 27.22 15.97
N GLU A 58 11.19 26.24 16.22
CA GLU A 58 11.42 25.13 17.17
C GLU A 58 11.64 23.78 16.46
N LEU A 59 11.76 23.80 15.13
CA LEU A 59 11.87 22.59 14.33
C LEU A 59 13.31 22.33 13.91
N GLU A 60 13.67 21.05 13.80
CA GLU A 60 14.94 20.62 13.25
C GLU A 60 14.82 20.54 11.72
N GLN A 61 15.60 21.35 11.02
CA GLN A 61 15.67 21.33 9.56
C GLN A 61 16.43 20.10 9.06
N TRP A 62 16.01 19.59 7.91
CA TRP A 62 16.81 18.68 7.11
C TRP A 62 16.73 18.93 5.61
N GLY A 63 17.79 18.56 4.89
CA GLY A 63 17.91 18.79 3.46
C GLY A 63 17.81 20.27 3.08
N ASP A 64 17.30 20.54 1.90
CA ASP A 64 17.12 21.87 1.34
C ASP A 64 15.75 22.46 1.70
N VAL A 65 15.76 23.62 2.34
CA VAL A 65 14.55 24.40 2.69
C VAL A 65 14.73 25.86 2.27
N PRO A 66 13.64 26.62 2.05
CA PRO A 66 13.74 28.04 1.72
C PRO A 66 14.34 28.84 2.88
N ASP A 67 15.22 29.79 2.55
CA ASP A 67 15.72 30.76 3.51
C ASP A 67 14.58 31.67 3.98
N THR A 68 14.29 31.64 5.28
CA THR A 68 13.21 32.38 5.92
C THR A 68 13.32 33.89 5.70
N SER A 69 14.55 34.42 5.64
CA SER A 69 14.79 35.85 5.45
C SER A 69 14.52 36.35 4.02
N SER A 70 14.47 35.43 3.07
CA SER A 70 14.27 35.71 1.64
C SER A 70 12.82 35.57 1.17
N LEU A 71 11.90 35.26 2.08
CA LEU A 71 10.52 34.91 1.79
C LEU A 71 9.68 36.14 1.40
N GLN A 72 9.18 36.16 0.16
CA GLN A 72 8.45 37.29 -0.42
C GLN A 72 6.94 37.19 -0.22
N SER A 73 6.38 36.00 -0.41
CA SER A 73 4.95 35.75 -0.27
C SER A 73 4.66 34.29 0.10
N ILE A 74 3.48 34.09 0.68
CA ILE A 74 2.93 32.78 1.03
C ILE A 74 1.51 32.71 0.48
N SER A 75 1.18 31.59 -0.16
CA SER A 75 -0.21 31.20 -0.39
C SER A 75 -0.47 29.84 0.22
N ILE A 76 -1.70 29.64 0.71
CA ILE A 76 -2.11 28.39 1.33
C ILE A 76 -3.14 27.68 0.46
N SER A 77 -3.06 26.36 0.47
CA SER A 77 -4.08 25.46 -0.05
C SER A 77 -4.20 24.25 0.90
N GLU A 78 -5.08 23.34 0.57
CA GLU A 78 -5.23 22.07 1.28
C GLU A 78 -5.77 21.01 0.33
N ASP A 79 -5.55 19.75 0.70
CA ASP A 79 -6.21 18.61 0.09
C ASP A 79 -6.62 17.60 1.17
N GLU A 80 -7.07 16.41 0.74
CA GLU A 80 -7.44 15.33 1.64
C GLU A 80 -6.31 14.93 2.59
N ASN A 81 -5.05 15.13 2.19
CA ASN A 81 -3.87 14.71 2.94
C ASN A 81 -3.30 15.77 3.90
N GLY A 82 -3.88 16.97 3.92
CA GLY A 82 -3.48 18.02 4.85
C GLY A 82 -3.26 19.40 4.24
N PRO A 83 -2.79 20.34 5.06
CA PRO A 83 -2.48 21.69 4.62
C PRO A 83 -1.22 21.74 3.75
N ILE A 84 -1.24 22.65 2.77
CA ILE A 84 -0.14 22.92 1.85
C ILE A 84 0.14 24.42 1.87
N ALA A 85 1.42 24.79 1.85
CA ALA A 85 1.85 26.16 1.69
C ALA A 85 2.80 26.28 0.49
N ILE A 86 2.52 27.26 -0.36
CA ILE A 86 3.38 27.64 -1.47
C ILE A 86 4.14 28.89 -1.02
N LEU A 87 5.47 28.79 -1.04
CA LEU A 87 6.39 29.79 -0.53
C LEU A 87 7.21 30.33 -1.69
N HIS A 88 7.23 31.65 -1.86
CA HIS A 88 8.04 32.31 -2.88
C HIS A 88 9.28 32.92 -2.22
N ALA A 89 10.44 32.32 -2.48
CA ALA A 89 11.73 32.69 -1.90
C ALA A 89 12.83 32.51 -2.95
N GLY A 90 12.91 33.43 -3.91
CA GLY A 90 13.77 33.36 -5.11
C GLY A 90 13.35 32.31 -6.14
N SER A 91 12.88 31.15 -5.68
CA SER A 91 12.19 30.10 -6.43
C SER A 91 10.87 29.73 -5.75
N GLU A 92 10.04 28.92 -6.40
CA GLU A 92 8.83 28.38 -5.80
C GLU A 92 9.17 27.14 -4.96
N TRP A 93 8.67 27.13 -3.73
CA TRP A 93 8.79 26.02 -2.81
C TRP A 93 7.40 25.59 -2.36
N VAL A 94 7.19 24.29 -2.23
CA VAL A 94 5.95 23.71 -1.70
C VAL A 94 6.26 23.01 -0.39
N ALA A 95 5.65 23.50 0.68
CA ALA A 95 5.66 22.89 1.99
C ALA A 95 4.38 22.08 2.18
N GLU A 96 4.52 20.76 2.32
CA GLU A 96 3.42 19.84 2.59
C GLU A 96 3.48 19.44 4.06
N PHE A 97 2.47 19.82 4.84
CA PHE A 97 2.39 19.45 6.25
C PHE A 97 1.94 17.99 6.39
N LEU A 98 2.42 17.32 7.44
CA LEU A 98 2.11 15.93 7.75
C LEU A 98 1.17 15.86 8.96
N PRO A 99 -0.13 16.19 8.81
CA PRO A 99 -1.04 16.28 9.94
C PRO A 99 -1.16 14.97 10.72
N TRP A 100 -1.00 13.85 10.03
CA TRP A 100 -1.08 12.51 10.58
C TRP A 100 0.26 11.93 11.05
N GLY A 101 1.31 12.76 11.04
CA GLY A 101 2.68 12.35 11.37
C GLY A 101 3.37 11.62 10.22
N SER A 102 4.46 10.93 10.54
CA SER A 102 5.27 10.14 9.61
C SER A 102 5.56 8.78 10.23
N ASP A 103 5.81 7.77 9.41
CA ASP A 103 6.31 6.46 9.85
C ASP A 103 7.81 6.46 10.17
N GLY A 104 8.45 7.63 10.14
CA GLY A 104 9.88 7.83 10.40
C GLY A 104 10.78 7.36 9.26
N MET A 105 10.21 6.93 8.14
CA MET A 105 10.95 6.40 6.99
C MET A 105 10.96 7.35 5.78
N LEU A 106 10.17 8.43 5.81
CA LEU A 106 10.05 9.38 4.71
C LEU A 106 11.40 9.98 4.30
N ARG A 107 12.17 10.49 5.27
CA ARG A 107 13.51 11.04 5.00
C ARG A 107 14.42 10.02 4.31
N ARG A 108 14.45 8.79 4.81
CA ARG A 108 15.23 7.70 4.21
C ARG A 108 14.78 7.41 2.78
N ARG A 109 13.46 7.32 2.53
CA ARG A 109 12.92 7.13 1.17
C ARG A 109 13.41 8.22 0.23
N SER A 110 13.41 9.45 0.72
CA SER A 110 13.76 10.64 -0.06
C SER A 110 15.25 10.65 -0.40
N GLU A 111 16.12 10.31 0.56
CA GLU A 111 17.56 10.20 0.36
C GLU A 111 17.89 9.13 -0.69
N PHE A 112 17.32 7.92 -0.57
CA PHE A 112 17.65 6.82 -1.46
C PHE A 112 17.06 6.96 -2.86
N ALA A 113 15.81 7.44 -3.00
CA ALA A 113 15.13 7.41 -4.28
C ALA A 113 15.10 8.77 -5.01
N SER A 114 15.89 9.76 -4.57
CA SER A 114 15.86 11.13 -5.12
C SER A 114 16.08 11.22 -6.64
N GLU A 115 16.89 10.31 -7.22
CA GLU A 115 17.16 10.32 -8.66
C GLU A 115 15.99 9.75 -9.48
N ILE A 116 15.30 8.74 -8.94
CA ILE A 116 14.28 7.95 -9.63
C ILE A 116 12.84 8.37 -9.30
N CYS A 117 12.63 9.05 -8.18
CA CYS A 117 11.33 9.48 -7.68
C CYS A 117 11.24 11.01 -7.61
N ASP A 118 10.02 11.54 -7.56
CA ASP A 118 9.75 12.90 -7.08
C ASP A 118 9.82 12.87 -5.54
N ALA A 119 11.03 12.97 -5.02
CA ALA A 119 11.32 13.02 -3.59
C ALA A 119 11.35 14.47 -3.07
N PRO A 120 10.91 14.73 -1.83
CA PRO A 120 11.14 16.02 -1.19
C PRO A 120 12.64 16.28 -1.02
N CYS A 121 13.05 17.52 -1.24
CA CYS A 121 14.45 17.94 -1.14
C CYS A 121 14.87 18.27 0.30
N GLY A 122 13.89 18.50 1.18
CA GLY A 122 14.13 18.80 2.59
C GLY A 122 12.85 18.71 3.40
N GLY A 123 12.92 19.17 4.64
CA GLY A 123 11.79 19.12 5.57
C GLY A 123 12.14 19.63 6.96
N TYR A 124 11.16 19.49 7.85
CA TYR A 124 11.29 19.86 9.25
C TYR A 124 10.73 18.75 10.14
N SER A 125 11.50 18.42 11.18
CA SER A 125 11.13 17.44 12.19
C SER A 125 10.99 18.06 13.56
N TRP A 126 10.18 17.42 14.41
CA TRP A 126 10.02 17.77 15.81
C TRP A 126 10.06 16.49 16.65
N GLU A 127 10.88 16.47 17.70
CA GLU A 127 11.13 15.29 18.55
C GLU A 127 11.49 14.01 17.74
N GLY A 128 12.24 14.19 16.64
CA GLY A 128 12.67 13.09 15.76
C GLY A 128 11.60 12.56 14.79
N ILE A 129 10.43 13.21 14.71
CA ILE A 129 9.35 12.86 13.77
C ILE A 129 9.22 13.97 12.73
N ASP A 130 9.21 13.61 11.45
CA ASP A 130 8.92 14.56 10.37
C ASP A 130 7.49 15.08 10.49
N ILE A 131 7.32 16.40 10.47
CA ILE A 131 6.00 17.06 10.52
C ILE A 131 5.71 17.91 9.27
N MET A 132 6.73 18.16 8.45
CA MET A 132 6.63 18.94 7.22
C MET A 132 7.70 18.52 6.23
N ILE A 133 7.34 18.43 4.95
CA ILE A 133 8.26 18.15 3.84
C ILE A 133 8.27 19.29 2.85
N ILE A 134 9.43 19.54 2.24
CA ILE A 134 9.68 20.65 1.33
C ILE A 134 10.06 20.12 -0.05
N ARG A 135 9.47 20.73 -1.08
CA ARG A 135 9.81 20.53 -2.49
C ARG A 135 10.19 21.85 -3.13
N LYS A 136 11.13 21.79 -4.07
CA LYS A 136 11.55 22.93 -4.88
C LYS A 136 11.12 22.71 -6.31
N ASN A 137 10.41 23.70 -6.90
CA ASN A 137 9.94 23.64 -8.29
C ASN A 137 9.25 22.30 -8.64
N PRO A 138 8.15 21.92 -7.95
CA PRO A 138 7.50 20.64 -8.21
C PRO A 138 7.07 20.53 -9.69
N PRO A 139 7.11 19.32 -10.27
CA PRO A 139 6.78 19.12 -11.69
C PRO A 139 5.35 19.57 -12.02
N MET A 140 5.23 20.31 -13.11
CA MET A 140 3.98 20.80 -13.68
C MET A 140 3.53 19.80 -14.76
N GLY A 141 2.44 19.08 -14.53
CA GLY A 141 1.90 18.13 -15.51
C GLY A 141 0.77 17.29 -14.94
N ASN A 142 -0.05 16.73 -15.85
CA ASN A 142 -1.12 15.80 -15.50
C ASN A 142 -0.52 14.52 -14.90
N ASP A 143 -1.16 14.02 -13.86
CA ASP A 143 -0.78 12.73 -13.28
C ASP A 143 -1.34 11.56 -14.11
N SER A 144 -0.88 10.36 -13.77
CA SER A 144 -1.31 9.15 -14.47
C SER A 144 -2.75 8.74 -14.11
N ASP A 145 -3.34 9.27 -13.04
CA ASP A 145 -4.75 9.02 -12.67
C ASP A 145 -5.68 9.72 -13.67
N GLU A 146 -5.44 11.00 -13.98
CA GLU A 146 -6.23 11.75 -14.96
C GLU A 146 -6.17 11.10 -16.35
N ASN A 147 -4.95 10.83 -16.85
CA ASN A 147 -4.75 10.17 -18.15
C ASN A 147 -5.41 8.78 -18.22
N LEU A 148 -5.33 8.01 -17.12
CA LEU A 148 -5.96 6.69 -17.05
C LEU A 148 -7.48 6.82 -17.06
N ARG A 149 -8.07 7.76 -16.32
CA ARG A 149 -9.52 8.01 -16.35
C ARG A 149 -10.00 8.36 -17.73
N GLU A 150 -9.30 9.26 -18.42
CA GLU A 150 -9.63 9.66 -19.79
C GLU A 150 -9.62 8.44 -20.74
N ALA A 151 -8.56 7.63 -20.69
CA ALA A 151 -8.47 6.41 -21.51
C ALA A 151 -9.59 5.40 -21.21
N LEU A 152 -9.94 5.21 -19.93
CA LEU A 152 -11.01 4.30 -19.52
C LEU A 152 -12.40 4.82 -19.94
N GLN A 153 -12.65 6.13 -19.85
CA GLN A 153 -13.89 6.76 -20.30
C GLN A 153 -14.04 6.69 -21.83
N ALA A 154 -12.95 6.87 -22.56
CA ALA A 154 -12.90 6.73 -24.01
C ALA A 154 -12.99 5.26 -24.48
N GLY A 155 -12.86 4.29 -23.56
CA GLY A 155 -12.84 2.86 -23.90
C GLY A 155 -11.55 2.41 -24.61
N GLU A 156 -10.47 3.18 -24.47
CA GLU A 156 -9.20 2.95 -25.12
C GLU A 156 -8.33 1.96 -24.33
N MET A 157 -8.60 0.67 -24.51
CA MET A 157 -7.84 -0.41 -23.85
C MET A 157 -6.32 -0.32 -24.11
N GLY A 158 -5.91 0.08 -25.32
CA GLY A 158 -4.50 0.21 -25.67
C GLY A 158 -3.78 1.26 -24.81
N ALA A 159 -4.33 2.48 -24.75
CA ALA A 159 -3.79 3.57 -23.95
C ALA A 159 -3.81 3.24 -22.45
N ALA A 160 -4.92 2.68 -21.95
CA ALA A 160 -5.00 2.27 -20.55
C ALA A 160 -3.94 1.22 -20.17
N ARG A 161 -3.69 0.23 -21.05
CA ARG A 161 -2.64 -0.78 -20.84
C ARG A 161 -1.24 -0.18 -20.84
N GLU A 162 -0.97 0.78 -21.71
CA GLU A 162 0.33 1.46 -21.78
C GLU A 162 0.60 2.26 -20.51
N ILE A 163 -0.37 3.06 -20.06
CA ILE A 163 -0.29 3.83 -18.81
C ILE A 163 -0.06 2.89 -17.62
N LEU A 164 -0.87 1.83 -17.49
CA LEU A 164 -0.76 0.88 -16.39
C LEU A 164 0.56 0.12 -16.40
N GLY A 165 1.03 -0.30 -17.57
CA GLY A 165 2.34 -0.94 -17.72
C GLY A 165 3.48 -0.01 -17.33
N ALA A 166 3.40 1.27 -17.72
CA ALA A 166 4.38 2.28 -17.35
C ALA A 166 4.40 2.52 -15.83
N CYS A 167 3.24 2.67 -15.18
CA CYS A 167 3.16 2.82 -13.72
C CYS A 167 3.70 1.58 -12.99
N GLY A 168 3.32 0.38 -13.46
CA GLY A 168 3.86 -0.88 -12.93
C GLY A 168 5.38 -0.91 -13.01
N LYS A 169 5.94 -0.52 -14.16
CA LYS A 169 7.38 -0.46 -14.39
C LYS A 169 8.09 0.56 -13.50
N SER A 170 7.55 1.76 -13.34
CA SER A 170 8.12 2.75 -12.42
C SER A 170 8.13 2.26 -10.97
N LEU A 171 7.10 1.53 -10.54
CA LEU A 171 7.07 0.91 -9.20
C LEU A 171 8.11 -0.21 -9.07
N GLY A 172 8.26 -1.05 -10.09
CA GLY A 172 9.27 -2.10 -10.08
C GLY A 172 10.70 -1.54 -10.08
N LEU A 173 10.96 -0.44 -10.79
CA LEU A 173 12.24 0.27 -10.76
C LEU A 173 12.56 0.82 -9.36
N TYR A 174 11.58 1.41 -8.66
CA TYR A 174 11.75 1.81 -7.27
C TYR A 174 12.13 0.63 -6.37
N HIS A 175 11.39 -0.48 -6.48
CA HIS A 175 11.69 -1.68 -5.70
C HIS A 175 13.05 -2.29 -6.01
N GLN A 176 13.47 -2.28 -7.27
CA GLN A 176 14.79 -2.73 -7.69
C GLN A 176 15.90 -1.90 -7.06
N HIS A 177 15.70 -0.59 -6.94
CA HIS A 177 16.63 0.31 -6.29
C HIS A 177 16.68 0.09 -4.77
N VAL A 178 15.54 -0.04 -4.09
CA VAL A 178 15.52 -0.30 -2.63
C VAL A 178 16.10 -1.67 -2.27
N ASN A 179 15.95 -2.67 -3.14
CA ASN A 179 16.46 -4.01 -2.94
C ASN A 179 17.99 -4.06 -2.78
N SER A 180 18.75 -3.13 -3.40
CA SER A 180 20.21 -3.07 -3.20
C SER A 180 20.62 -2.52 -1.84
N GLU A 181 19.74 -1.75 -1.19
CA GLU A 181 20.09 -0.96 -0.02
C GLU A 181 19.61 -1.57 1.30
N ARG A 182 18.32 -1.90 1.37
CA ARG A 182 17.70 -2.32 2.64
C ARG A 182 16.61 -3.35 2.42
N VAL A 183 16.91 -4.55 2.88
CA VAL A 183 15.99 -5.68 2.90
C VAL A 183 16.06 -6.34 4.26
N THR A 184 14.91 -6.62 4.85
CA THR A 184 14.81 -7.42 6.07
C THR A 184 13.96 -8.66 5.82
N PRO A 185 14.12 -9.75 6.60
CA PRO A 185 13.35 -10.96 6.39
C PRO A 185 11.83 -10.72 6.49
N ALA A 186 11.06 -11.56 5.81
CA ALA A 186 9.60 -11.53 5.87
C ALA A 186 9.08 -11.63 7.33
N ASP A 187 8.11 -10.78 7.68
CA ASP A 187 7.49 -10.76 9.03
C ASP A 187 5.98 -11.05 8.98
N PRO A 188 5.58 -12.29 8.62
CA PRO A 188 4.18 -12.67 8.53
C PRO A 188 3.45 -12.57 9.87
N ILE A 189 4.16 -12.63 11.00
CA ILE A 189 3.54 -12.53 12.33
C ILE A 189 3.02 -11.10 12.52
N ARG A 190 3.85 -10.08 12.34
CA ARG A 190 3.43 -8.69 12.52
C ARG A 190 2.41 -8.24 11.46
N TRP A 191 2.52 -8.72 10.22
CA TRP A 191 1.53 -8.40 9.18
C TRP A 191 0.14 -8.96 9.53
N ASN A 192 0.07 -10.22 9.95
CA ASN A 192 -1.18 -10.83 10.37
C ASN A 192 -1.75 -10.18 11.65
N GLN A 193 -0.91 -9.77 12.58
CA GLN A 193 -1.33 -9.03 13.78
C GLN A 193 -1.90 -7.65 13.43
N ARG A 194 -1.26 -6.92 12.50
CA ARG A 194 -1.79 -5.65 12.00
C ARG A 194 -3.17 -5.85 11.37
N LEU A 195 -3.30 -6.82 10.47
CA LEU A 195 -4.57 -7.13 9.82
C LEU A 195 -5.66 -7.49 10.83
N ALA A 196 -5.31 -8.27 11.85
CA ALA A 196 -6.21 -8.59 12.96
C ALA A 196 -6.70 -7.34 13.72
N GLY A 197 -5.80 -6.40 13.99
CA GLY A 197 -6.16 -5.15 14.67
C GLY A 197 -7.12 -4.29 13.86
N ILE A 198 -6.92 -4.21 12.53
CA ILE A 198 -7.85 -3.50 11.63
C ILE A 198 -9.22 -4.18 11.62
N GLU A 199 -9.24 -5.51 11.47
CA GLU A 199 -10.47 -6.31 11.50
C GLU A 199 -11.24 -6.14 12.83
N GLU A 200 -10.53 -6.16 13.97
CA GLU A 200 -11.11 -6.01 15.30
C GLU A 200 -11.74 -4.62 15.50
N SER A 201 -11.03 -3.55 15.16
CA SER A 201 -11.53 -2.19 15.25
C SER A 201 -12.75 -1.96 14.36
N LEU A 202 -12.76 -2.54 13.15
CA LEU A 202 -13.90 -2.48 12.23
C LEU A 202 -15.04 -3.46 12.58
N ARG A 203 -14.84 -4.35 13.56
CA ARG A 203 -15.73 -5.49 13.84
C ARG A 203 -16.05 -6.28 12.57
N ALA A 204 -15.02 -6.49 11.74
CA ALA A 204 -15.15 -7.12 10.44
C ALA A 204 -15.72 -8.55 10.58
N HIS A 205 -16.59 -8.92 9.66
CA HIS A 205 -17.15 -10.26 9.60
C HIS A 205 -16.18 -11.26 8.92
N SER A 206 -15.19 -10.79 8.19
CA SER A 206 -14.13 -11.61 7.60
C SER A 206 -12.87 -11.57 8.46
N MET A 207 -12.17 -12.71 8.52
CA MET A 207 -10.85 -12.82 9.16
C MET A 207 -9.91 -13.54 8.21
N TRP A 208 -8.80 -12.94 7.79
CA TRP A 208 -7.85 -13.59 6.88
C TRP A 208 -6.44 -13.63 7.46
N ARG A 209 -5.88 -14.84 7.60
CA ARG A 209 -4.46 -15.06 7.92
C ARG A 209 -3.75 -15.84 6.83
N ALA A 210 -2.54 -15.42 6.48
CA ALA A 210 -1.73 -16.09 5.47
C ALA A 210 -0.32 -16.41 5.98
N PRO A 211 0.30 -17.50 5.49
CA PRO A 211 1.69 -17.84 5.85
C PRO A 211 2.73 -16.97 5.13
N HIS A 212 2.36 -16.33 4.00
CA HIS A 212 3.24 -15.58 3.10
C HIS A 212 4.39 -16.40 2.51
N SER A 213 5.01 -15.89 1.44
CA SER A 213 6.25 -16.47 0.90
C SER A 213 7.43 -16.01 1.73
N ARG A 214 8.51 -16.81 1.77
CA ARG A 214 9.79 -16.38 2.35
C ARG A 214 10.45 -15.30 1.49
N ASP A 215 10.18 -15.33 0.19
CA ASP A 215 10.70 -14.38 -0.78
C ASP A 215 9.96 -13.02 -0.74
N ALA A 216 8.91 -12.90 0.09
CA ALA A 216 8.23 -11.64 0.35
C ALA A 216 9.01 -10.86 1.41
N GLU A 217 10.23 -10.45 1.08
CA GLU A 217 11.09 -9.73 2.02
C GLU A 217 10.53 -8.33 2.31
N CYS A 218 10.81 -7.85 3.52
CA CYS A 218 10.50 -6.49 3.94
C CYS A 218 11.46 -5.52 3.28
N MET A 219 10.95 -4.37 2.86
CA MET A 219 11.74 -3.32 2.23
C MET A 219 11.23 -1.93 2.65
N LEU A 220 11.94 -0.90 2.20
CA LEU A 220 11.53 0.49 2.41
C LEU A 220 10.32 0.84 1.51
N GLY A 221 9.13 0.38 1.90
CA GLY A 221 7.92 0.53 1.09
C GLY A 221 7.42 1.95 1.02
N LEU A 222 6.72 2.29 -0.06
CA LEU A 222 6.12 3.61 -0.28
C LEU A 222 4.80 3.78 0.48
N GLY A 223 4.18 2.69 0.92
CA GLY A 223 2.92 2.74 1.65
C GLY A 223 1.73 2.75 0.69
N SER A 224 0.80 3.68 0.86
CA SER A 224 -0.41 3.71 0.05
C SER A 224 -0.22 4.49 -1.25
N VAL A 225 0.39 3.84 -2.24
CA VAL A 225 0.64 4.39 -3.57
C VAL A 225 -0.64 4.40 -4.41
N ARG A 226 -0.95 5.53 -5.05
CA ARG A 226 -2.05 5.71 -6.03
C ARG A 226 -1.54 6.20 -7.38
N PHE A 227 -2.37 6.13 -8.42
CA PHE A 227 -1.99 6.61 -9.76
C PHE A 227 -1.74 8.11 -9.82
N GLN A 228 -2.36 8.89 -8.93
CA GLN A 228 -2.11 10.33 -8.78
C GLN A 228 -0.66 10.64 -8.35
N ASP A 229 0.02 9.67 -7.73
CA ASP A 229 1.41 9.82 -7.29
C ASP A 229 2.40 9.65 -8.47
N PHE A 230 1.93 9.27 -9.67
CA PHE A 230 2.77 9.07 -10.84
C PHE A 230 2.72 10.29 -11.76
N LYS A 231 3.87 10.97 -11.90
CA LYS A 231 4.04 12.12 -12.78
C LYS A 231 5.28 11.95 -13.62
N GLU A 232 5.15 12.11 -14.93
CA GLU A 232 6.26 12.01 -15.90
C GLU A 232 7.10 10.73 -15.75
N GLY A 233 6.45 9.61 -15.41
CA GLY A 233 7.12 8.32 -15.20
C GLY A 233 7.87 8.17 -13.88
N LYS A 234 7.83 9.17 -12.99
CA LYS A 234 8.37 9.10 -11.63
C LYS A 234 7.26 8.94 -10.59
N ILE A 235 7.60 8.28 -9.49
CA ILE A 235 6.70 8.14 -8.34
C ILE A 235 7.00 9.26 -7.35
N ARG A 236 5.96 9.94 -6.88
CA ARG A 236 6.04 10.92 -5.81
C ARG A 236 6.09 10.20 -4.46
N ILE A 237 7.12 10.47 -3.67
CA ILE A 237 7.17 10.05 -2.26
C ILE A 237 6.31 11.03 -1.48
N GLY A 238 5.07 10.64 -1.19
CA GLY A 238 4.03 11.53 -0.66
C GLY A 238 3.88 11.54 0.86
N ARG A 239 2.82 12.24 1.27
CA ARG A 239 2.34 12.28 2.65
C ARG A 239 1.63 10.97 2.99
N PRO A 240 1.67 10.51 4.26
CA PRO A 240 0.87 9.36 4.68
C PRO A 240 -0.61 9.70 4.65
N ARG A 241 -1.47 8.68 4.80
CA ARG A 241 -2.92 8.88 4.86
C ARG A 241 -3.48 8.85 6.27
N LEU A 242 -4.75 9.26 6.40
CA LEU A 242 -5.52 9.11 7.63
C LEU A 242 -5.52 7.66 8.13
N SER A 243 -5.60 6.68 7.23
CA SER A 243 -5.51 5.27 7.62
C SER A 243 -4.20 4.91 8.34
N ASP A 244 -3.09 5.55 7.95
CA ASP A 244 -1.78 5.32 8.56
C ASP A 244 -1.68 5.97 9.94
N ALA A 245 -2.39 7.08 10.19
CA ALA A 245 -2.52 7.64 11.54
C ALA A 245 -3.37 6.78 12.47
N LEU A 246 -4.46 6.21 11.94
CA LEU A 246 -5.38 5.35 12.71
C LEU A 246 -4.76 3.98 13.00
N PHE A 247 -4.00 3.44 12.05
CA PHE A 247 -3.27 2.19 12.17
C PHE A 247 -1.81 2.41 11.76
N PRO A 248 -0.96 2.94 12.67
CA PRO A 248 0.44 3.18 12.36
C PRO A 248 1.18 1.88 12.02
N PRO A 249 2.02 1.87 10.97
CA PRO A 249 2.80 0.71 10.62
C PRO A 249 3.89 0.46 11.69
N LYS A 250 3.83 -0.71 12.33
CA LYS A 250 4.81 -1.15 13.36
C LYS A 250 5.84 -2.13 12.80
N CYS A 251 5.84 -2.30 11.48
CA CYS A 251 6.66 -3.23 10.73
C CYS A 251 6.86 -2.70 9.31
N GLU A 252 7.92 -3.14 8.67
CA GLU A 252 8.13 -2.98 7.23
C GLU A 252 7.23 -3.95 6.46
N PHE A 253 7.01 -3.67 5.18
CA PHE A 253 6.11 -4.43 4.32
C PHE A 253 6.83 -4.92 3.06
N PRO A 254 6.31 -5.97 2.42
CA PRO A 254 6.88 -6.46 1.18
C PRO A 254 6.43 -5.63 -0.02
N ALA A 255 7.22 -5.67 -1.10
CA ALA A 255 6.98 -4.95 -2.35
C ALA A 255 5.60 -5.22 -2.98
N ILE A 256 5.07 -6.43 -2.80
CA ILE A 256 3.73 -6.78 -3.28
C ILE A 256 2.60 -6.01 -2.59
N ARG A 257 2.83 -5.42 -1.41
CA ARG A 257 1.83 -4.58 -0.73
C ARG A 257 1.66 -3.23 -1.44
N ASP A 258 2.75 -2.60 -1.87
CA ASP A 258 2.70 -1.35 -2.64
C ASP A 258 2.01 -1.60 -3.99
N LEU A 259 2.31 -2.74 -4.65
CA LEU A 259 1.59 -3.18 -5.84
C LEU A 259 0.09 -3.39 -5.56
N ALA A 260 -0.26 -3.99 -4.42
CA ALA A 260 -1.65 -4.18 -4.04
C ALA A 260 -2.39 -2.85 -3.84
N SER A 261 -1.69 -1.79 -3.38
CA SER A 261 -2.26 -0.44 -3.28
C SER A 261 -2.67 0.09 -4.66
N LEU A 262 -1.82 -0.06 -5.68
CA LEU A 262 -2.14 0.33 -7.06
C LEU A 262 -3.22 -0.53 -7.70
N VAL A 263 -3.17 -1.84 -7.48
CA VAL A 263 -4.19 -2.77 -8.00
C VAL A 263 -5.57 -2.45 -7.41
N HIS A 264 -5.61 -2.09 -6.13
CA HIS A 264 -6.83 -1.64 -5.47
C HIS A 264 -7.27 -0.26 -5.98
N ASP A 265 -6.33 0.66 -6.21
CA ASP A 265 -6.63 1.97 -6.82
C ASP A 265 -7.21 1.83 -8.23
N LEU A 266 -6.68 0.91 -9.04
CA LEU A 266 -7.22 0.58 -10.35
C LEU A 266 -8.68 0.11 -10.23
N SER A 267 -8.98 -0.67 -9.20
CA SER A 267 -10.34 -1.14 -8.95
C SER A 267 -11.28 0.01 -8.57
N ARG A 268 -10.79 1.02 -7.81
CA ARG A 268 -11.53 2.26 -7.55
C ARG A 268 -11.80 3.05 -8.82
N ILE A 269 -10.77 3.31 -9.62
CA ILE A 269 -10.89 4.08 -10.86
C ILE A 269 -11.84 3.37 -11.83
N HIS A 270 -11.71 2.04 -11.99
CA HIS A 270 -12.56 1.22 -12.84
C HIS A 270 -14.03 1.29 -12.41
N HIS A 271 -14.30 1.14 -11.11
CA HIS A 271 -15.64 1.26 -10.54
C HIS A 271 -16.22 2.66 -10.75
N ASN A 272 -15.46 3.72 -10.45
CA ASN A 272 -15.92 5.11 -10.52
C ASN A 272 -16.13 5.59 -11.96
N THR A 273 -15.38 5.05 -12.90
CA THR A 273 -15.50 5.36 -14.33
C THR A 273 -16.63 4.57 -15.00
N ALA A 274 -17.13 3.51 -14.34
CA ALA A 274 -18.13 2.59 -14.88
C ALA A 274 -17.77 2.06 -16.29
N CYS A 275 -16.48 1.86 -16.56
CA CYS A 275 -16.02 1.42 -17.88
C CYS A 275 -16.32 -0.07 -18.11
N ASN A 276 -16.59 -0.43 -19.36
CA ASN A 276 -16.89 -1.81 -19.76
C ASN A 276 -15.64 -2.65 -20.08
N LEU A 277 -14.44 -2.08 -19.91
CA LEU A 277 -13.18 -2.75 -20.16
C LEU A 277 -12.94 -3.87 -19.14
N ASP A 278 -12.31 -4.96 -19.57
CA ASP A 278 -12.01 -6.08 -18.67
C ASP A 278 -10.90 -5.69 -17.67
N ILE A 279 -11.25 -5.61 -16.37
CA ILE A 279 -10.31 -5.38 -15.28
C ILE A 279 -9.17 -6.41 -15.25
N VAL A 280 -9.37 -7.63 -15.74
CA VAL A 280 -8.31 -8.65 -15.76
C VAL A 280 -7.19 -8.25 -16.73
N ASP A 281 -7.53 -7.72 -17.90
CA ASP A 281 -6.54 -7.24 -18.87
C ASP A 281 -5.78 -6.01 -18.33
N LEU A 282 -6.49 -5.09 -17.67
CA LEU A 282 -5.90 -3.92 -17.03
C LEU A 282 -4.93 -4.33 -15.90
N ARG A 283 -5.34 -5.24 -15.01
CA ARG A 283 -4.48 -5.79 -13.96
C ARG A 283 -3.27 -6.53 -14.53
N SER A 284 -3.47 -7.28 -15.62
CA SER A 284 -2.38 -7.99 -16.30
C SER A 284 -1.31 -7.02 -16.82
N ALA A 285 -1.71 -5.87 -17.38
CA ALA A 285 -0.75 -4.86 -17.84
C ALA A 285 0.04 -4.24 -16.69
N LEU A 286 -0.63 -3.86 -15.60
CA LEU A 286 0.02 -3.31 -14.40
C LEU A 286 0.99 -4.31 -13.75
N ILE A 287 0.52 -5.53 -13.50
CA ILE A 287 1.31 -6.60 -12.88
C ILE A 287 2.48 -6.97 -13.81
N GLY A 288 2.24 -7.07 -15.12
CA GLY A 288 3.27 -7.33 -16.12
C GLY A 288 4.39 -6.30 -16.09
N GLY A 289 4.05 -5.00 -16.19
CA GLY A 289 5.04 -3.92 -16.14
C GLY A 289 5.84 -3.91 -14.84
N TRP A 290 5.20 -4.24 -13.72
CA TRP A 290 5.90 -4.40 -12.44
C TRP A 290 6.88 -5.58 -12.45
N ARG A 291 6.46 -6.76 -12.91
CA ARG A 291 7.31 -7.96 -12.96
C ARG A 291 8.52 -7.80 -13.90
N GLU A 292 8.41 -6.97 -14.93
CA GLU A 292 9.51 -6.68 -15.87
C GLU A 292 10.70 -5.96 -15.22
N SER A 293 10.47 -5.19 -14.16
CA SER A 293 11.47 -4.32 -13.55
C SER A 293 11.75 -4.61 -12.08
N ALA A 294 10.81 -5.22 -11.36
CA ALA A 294 10.97 -5.58 -9.96
C ALA A 294 11.96 -6.76 -9.77
N PRO A 295 12.60 -6.88 -8.59
CA PRO A 295 13.49 -7.98 -8.27
C PRO A 295 12.85 -9.36 -8.51
N SER A 296 13.61 -10.28 -9.12
CA SER A 296 13.10 -11.59 -9.57
C SER A 296 12.58 -12.48 -8.44
N ASN A 297 13.14 -12.35 -7.23
CA ASN A 297 12.67 -13.01 -6.02
C ASN A 297 11.27 -12.49 -5.62
N TRP A 298 11.09 -11.17 -5.60
CA TRP A 298 9.85 -10.51 -5.19
C TRP A 298 8.74 -10.64 -6.23
N SER A 299 9.08 -10.75 -7.52
CA SER A 299 8.14 -10.93 -8.64
C SER A 299 7.88 -12.41 -8.98
N SER A 300 8.40 -13.35 -8.19
CA SER A 300 8.25 -14.79 -8.40
C SER A 300 6.82 -15.29 -8.22
N ASP A 301 6.48 -16.41 -8.87
CA ASP A 301 5.18 -17.07 -8.69
C ASP A 301 4.95 -17.48 -7.23
N SER A 302 6.01 -17.67 -6.44
CA SER A 302 5.94 -18.03 -5.03
C SER A 302 5.30 -16.90 -4.20
N VAL A 303 5.65 -15.64 -4.52
CA VAL A 303 5.15 -14.44 -3.84
C VAL A 303 3.70 -14.16 -4.25
N PHE A 304 3.35 -14.36 -5.53
CA PHE A 304 1.98 -14.20 -6.01
C PHE A 304 1.03 -15.33 -5.61
N TYR A 305 1.56 -16.47 -5.15
CA TYR A 305 0.77 -17.67 -4.88
C TYR A 305 -0.33 -17.44 -3.83
N THR A 306 -1.59 -17.39 -4.27
CA THR A 306 -2.71 -16.96 -3.44
C THR A 306 -3.02 -17.88 -2.26
N HIS A 307 -2.73 -19.18 -2.36
CA HIS A 307 -2.88 -20.08 -1.21
C HIS A 307 -1.89 -19.77 -0.07
N ARG A 308 -0.87 -18.94 -0.32
CA ARG A 308 0.03 -18.37 0.70
C ARG A 308 -0.26 -16.89 1.00
N GLY A 309 -1.41 -16.37 0.58
CA GLY A 309 -1.79 -14.96 0.71
C GLY A 309 -1.73 -14.24 -0.63
N GLY A 310 -0.54 -14.22 -1.23
CA GLY A 310 -0.33 -13.58 -2.54
C GLY A 310 -0.71 -12.10 -2.55
N LEU A 311 -1.07 -11.60 -3.73
CA LEU A 311 -1.59 -10.24 -3.92
C LEU A 311 -2.93 -10.02 -3.17
N ALA A 312 -3.78 -11.06 -3.11
CA ALA A 312 -5.16 -10.93 -2.64
C ALA A 312 -5.29 -10.52 -1.16
N ILE A 313 -4.40 -11.00 -0.28
CA ILE A 313 -4.46 -10.60 1.14
C ILE A 313 -4.05 -9.13 1.33
N TRP A 314 -3.12 -8.64 0.51
CA TRP A 314 -2.69 -7.25 0.56
C TRP A 314 -3.76 -6.34 -0.02
N GLU A 315 -4.41 -6.74 -1.11
CA GLU A 315 -5.58 -6.03 -1.67
C GLU A 315 -6.73 -5.97 -0.65
N TYR A 316 -6.95 -7.05 0.10
CA TYR A 316 -7.89 -7.06 1.22
C TYR A 316 -7.51 -6.08 2.33
N GLU A 317 -6.23 -5.96 2.70
CA GLU A 317 -5.76 -4.93 3.64
C GLU A 317 -6.12 -3.53 3.10
N GLN A 318 -5.85 -3.24 1.82
CA GLN A 318 -6.18 -1.94 1.22
C GLN A 318 -7.69 -1.65 1.28
N CYS A 319 -8.53 -2.66 1.03
CA CYS A 319 -9.98 -2.53 1.16
C CYS A 319 -10.40 -2.17 2.59
N LEU A 320 -9.77 -2.77 3.60
CA LEU A 320 -10.06 -2.46 5.00
C LEU A 320 -9.61 -1.05 5.37
N LEU A 321 -8.45 -0.59 4.88
CA LEU A 321 -7.96 0.77 5.10
C LEU A 321 -8.93 1.82 4.52
N ASP A 322 -9.51 1.57 3.34
CA ASP A 322 -10.56 2.44 2.79
C ASP A 322 -11.81 2.47 3.69
N VAL A 323 -12.19 1.33 4.29
CA VAL A 323 -13.32 1.28 5.25
C VAL A 323 -12.99 2.05 6.52
N VAL A 324 -11.75 1.96 7.01
CA VAL A 324 -11.27 2.76 8.16
C VAL A 324 -11.45 4.25 7.88
N GLU A 325 -10.97 4.72 6.72
CA GLU A 325 -11.11 6.13 6.32
C GLU A 325 -12.57 6.55 6.18
N ALA A 326 -13.38 5.73 5.48
CA ALA A 326 -14.80 6.03 5.27
C ALA A 326 -15.60 6.07 6.59
N VAL A 327 -15.30 5.20 7.56
CA VAL A 327 -15.91 5.22 8.89
C VAL A 327 -15.48 6.47 9.65
N SER A 328 -14.19 6.83 9.60
CA SER A 328 -13.67 8.03 10.28
C SER A 328 -14.22 9.35 9.74
N ASN A 329 -14.66 9.36 8.48
CA ASN A 329 -15.27 10.52 7.81
C ASN A 329 -16.80 10.42 7.66
N GLN A 330 -17.43 9.32 8.06
CA GLN A 330 -18.84 9.01 7.81
C GLN A 330 -19.23 9.17 6.32
N SER A 331 -18.32 8.82 5.40
CA SER A 331 -18.48 9.00 3.95
C SER A 331 -19.37 7.95 3.28
N GLY A 332 -19.98 7.04 4.04
CA GLY A 332 -20.75 5.91 3.52
C GLY A 332 -19.88 4.69 3.22
N ALA A 333 -20.45 3.69 2.54
CA ALA A 333 -19.74 2.46 2.21
C ALA A 333 -18.77 2.68 1.05
N PRO A 334 -17.45 2.55 1.23
CA PRO A 334 -16.51 2.73 0.13
C PRO A 334 -16.65 1.58 -0.86
N GLN A 335 -16.95 1.93 -2.11
CA GLN A 335 -16.95 1.00 -3.24
C GLN A 335 -15.67 1.20 -4.06
N PRO A 336 -15.07 0.11 -4.59
CA PRO A 336 -15.53 -1.28 -4.56
C PRO A 336 -15.11 -2.06 -3.29
N SER A 337 -14.46 -1.41 -2.32
CA SER A 337 -13.82 -2.05 -1.16
C SER A 337 -14.77 -2.93 -0.34
N THR A 338 -15.96 -2.43 -0.01
CA THR A 338 -16.96 -3.21 0.74
C THR A 338 -17.50 -4.41 -0.05
N ASN A 339 -17.68 -4.25 -1.37
CA ASN A 339 -18.07 -5.35 -2.25
C ASN A 339 -16.99 -6.43 -2.29
N LEU A 340 -15.72 -6.05 -2.49
CA LEU A 340 -14.59 -6.98 -2.46
C LEU A 340 -14.53 -7.73 -1.12
N ILE A 341 -14.60 -7.04 0.01
CA ILE A 341 -14.58 -7.65 1.35
C ILE A 341 -15.66 -8.73 1.50
N SER A 342 -16.85 -8.55 0.91
CA SER A 342 -17.94 -9.53 0.98
C SER A 342 -17.57 -10.90 0.38
N TYR A 343 -16.67 -10.92 -0.62
CA TYR A 343 -16.21 -12.13 -1.28
C TYR A 343 -15.08 -12.87 -0.55
N VAL A 344 -14.50 -12.29 0.51
CA VAL A 344 -13.40 -12.92 1.27
C VAL A 344 -13.83 -14.26 1.87
N ARG A 345 -15.01 -14.36 2.47
CA ARG A 345 -15.51 -15.60 3.08
C ARG A 345 -15.71 -16.72 2.04
N PRO A 346 -16.46 -16.49 0.93
CA PRO A 346 -16.53 -17.45 -0.17
C PRO A 346 -15.14 -17.87 -0.70
N PHE A 347 -14.21 -16.92 -0.84
CA PHE A 347 -12.84 -17.15 -1.29
C PHE A 347 -12.07 -18.08 -0.38
N GLN A 348 -12.12 -17.83 0.93
CA GLN A 348 -11.49 -18.68 1.93
C GLN A 348 -12.09 -20.08 1.98
N LYS A 349 -13.41 -20.21 1.83
CA LYS A 349 -14.08 -21.52 1.77
C LYS A 349 -13.57 -22.35 0.58
N ARG A 350 -13.42 -21.72 -0.59
CA ARG A 350 -12.86 -22.38 -1.78
C ARG A 350 -11.41 -22.79 -1.56
N MET A 351 -10.59 -21.91 -1.01
CA MET A 351 -9.20 -22.21 -0.68
C MET A 351 -9.07 -23.34 0.34
N PHE A 352 -9.94 -23.39 1.35
CA PHE A 352 -10.00 -24.48 2.31
C PHE A 352 -10.36 -25.82 1.62
N ASN A 353 -11.36 -25.82 0.74
CA ASN A 353 -11.71 -27.00 -0.04
C ASN A 353 -10.54 -27.46 -0.91
N ASN A 354 -9.82 -26.55 -1.57
CA ASN A 354 -8.62 -26.90 -2.35
C ASN A 354 -7.54 -27.57 -1.49
N ARG A 355 -7.37 -27.19 -0.22
CA ARG A 355 -6.39 -27.80 0.69
C ARG A 355 -6.65 -29.29 0.95
N THR A 356 -7.88 -29.78 0.78
CA THR A 356 -8.17 -31.22 0.89
C THR A 356 -7.43 -32.04 -0.17
N ILE A 357 -7.25 -31.48 -1.38
CA ILE A 357 -6.48 -32.10 -2.46
C ILE A 357 -4.98 -32.15 -2.10
N ALA A 358 -4.46 -31.09 -1.48
CA ALA A 358 -3.09 -31.07 -0.98
C ALA A 358 -2.89 -32.11 0.14
N ALA A 359 -3.85 -32.23 1.06
CA ALA A 359 -3.81 -33.23 2.12
C ALA A 359 -3.83 -34.66 1.57
N LEU A 360 -4.66 -34.94 0.56
CA LEU A 360 -4.69 -36.23 -0.13
C LEU A 360 -3.36 -36.53 -0.84
N SER A 361 -2.73 -35.53 -1.47
CA SER A 361 -1.40 -35.66 -2.05
C SER A 361 -0.35 -36.06 -1.01
N VAL A 362 -0.35 -35.42 0.17
CA VAL A 362 0.57 -35.76 1.27
C VAL A 362 0.30 -37.16 1.80
N LEU A 363 -0.97 -37.56 1.96
CA LEU A 363 -1.35 -38.90 2.39
C LEU A 363 -0.82 -39.97 1.42
N LEU A 364 -0.96 -39.76 0.10
CA LEU A 364 -0.44 -40.70 -0.89
C LEU A 364 1.09 -40.78 -0.88
N ALA A 365 1.79 -39.66 -0.69
CA ALA A 365 3.25 -39.69 -0.53
C ALA A 365 3.66 -40.48 0.72
N PHE A 366 2.94 -40.28 1.84
CA PHE A 366 3.17 -41.03 3.07
C PHE A 366 2.91 -42.53 2.90
N LEU A 367 1.82 -42.92 2.23
CA LEU A 367 1.52 -44.32 1.92
C LEU A 367 2.59 -44.95 1.03
N GLY A 368 3.08 -44.21 0.02
CA GLY A 368 4.20 -44.67 -0.83
C GLY A 368 5.49 -44.89 -0.03
N ALA A 369 5.85 -43.94 0.84
CA ALA A 369 7.03 -44.05 1.70
C ALA A 369 6.91 -45.18 2.73
N SER A 370 5.74 -45.33 3.36
CA SER A 370 5.46 -46.40 4.33
C SER A 370 5.49 -47.77 3.65
N SER A 371 4.91 -47.89 2.45
CA SER A 371 4.96 -49.13 1.67
C SER A 371 6.40 -49.55 1.37
N LEU A 372 7.27 -48.62 0.97
CA LEU A 372 8.71 -48.90 0.79
C LEU A 372 9.39 -49.32 2.08
N ALA A 373 9.15 -48.60 3.18
CA ALA A 373 9.77 -48.91 4.47
C ALA A 373 9.42 -50.32 4.96
N ASN A 374 8.19 -50.77 4.71
CA ASN A 374 7.71 -52.10 5.12
C ASN A 374 8.17 -53.23 4.17
N THR A 375 8.58 -52.92 2.95
CA THR A 375 9.04 -53.91 1.95
C THR A 375 10.57 -53.96 1.85
N PHE A 376 11.28 -53.49 2.86
CA PHE A 376 12.73 -53.59 2.93
C PHE A 376 13.16 -54.99 3.41
N PRO A 377 14.11 -55.69 2.72
CA PRO A 377 14.83 -55.29 1.51
C PRO A 377 14.00 -55.46 0.23
N PHE A 378 14.10 -54.48 -0.67
CA PHE A 378 13.18 -54.33 -1.81
C PHE A 378 13.21 -55.51 -2.80
N SER A 379 12.03 -56.06 -3.09
CA SER A 379 11.81 -56.92 -4.26
C SER A 379 11.16 -56.12 -5.41
N GLY A 380 11.45 -56.48 -6.67
CA GLY A 380 10.93 -55.76 -7.84
C GLY A 380 9.40 -55.78 -7.97
N GLU A 381 8.75 -56.79 -7.39
CA GLU A 381 7.28 -56.97 -7.41
C GLU A 381 6.55 -56.01 -6.47
N GLU A 382 7.24 -55.46 -5.47
CA GLU A 382 6.66 -54.58 -4.44
C GLU A 382 6.80 -53.09 -4.76
N LEU A 383 7.49 -52.74 -5.85
CA LEU A 383 7.70 -51.36 -6.32
C LEU A 383 6.48 -50.66 -7.00
N PRO A 384 5.54 -51.37 -7.66
CA PRO A 384 4.43 -50.71 -8.36
C PRO A 384 3.53 -49.84 -7.49
N ILE A 385 3.21 -50.30 -6.27
CA ILE A 385 2.33 -49.59 -5.34
C ILE A 385 2.98 -48.28 -4.84
N PRO A 386 4.21 -48.29 -4.27
CA PRO A 386 4.91 -47.06 -3.92
C PRO A 386 5.03 -46.07 -5.08
N LEU A 387 5.35 -46.56 -6.29
CA LEU A 387 5.50 -45.70 -7.47
C LEU A 387 4.16 -45.05 -7.85
N ALA A 388 3.07 -45.81 -7.89
CA ALA A 388 1.74 -45.29 -8.17
C ALA A 388 1.31 -44.24 -7.13
N CYS A 389 1.60 -44.48 -5.85
CA CYS A 389 1.35 -43.52 -4.77
C CYS A 389 2.13 -42.21 -4.96
N PHE A 390 3.42 -42.26 -5.30
CA PHE A 390 4.21 -41.05 -5.54
C PHE A 390 3.78 -40.30 -6.79
N LEU A 391 3.49 -40.99 -7.89
CA LEU A 391 2.99 -40.36 -9.12
C LEU A 391 1.65 -39.67 -8.89
N SER A 392 0.74 -40.34 -8.19
CA SER A 392 -0.57 -39.78 -7.82
C SER A 392 -0.41 -38.58 -6.88
N SER A 393 0.50 -38.66 -5.91
CA SER A 393 0.83 -37.55 -5.03
C SER A 393 1.32 -36.33 -5.81
N ALA A 394 2.27 -36.52 -6.73
CA ALA A 394 2.82 -35.44 -7.56
C ALA A 394 1.74 -34.82 -8.48
N ALA A 395 0.89 -35.66 -9.08
CA ALA A 395 -0.21 -35.21 -9.93
C ALA A 395 -1.23 -34.37 -9.14
N LEU A 396 -1.64 -34.82 -7.94
CA LEU A 396 -2.55 -34.07 -7.06
C LEU A 396 -1.92 -32.77 -6.56
N MET A 397 -0.63 -32.76 -6.21
CA MET A 397 0.06 -31.53 -5.78
C MET A 397 0.12 -30.51 -6.93
N ARG A 398 0.39 -30.97 -8.15
CA ARG A 398 0.39 -30.11 -9.35
C ARG A 398 -1.01 -29.57 -9.63
N TYR A 399 -2.04 -30.41 -9.50
CA TYR A 399 -3.43 -29.99 -9.65
C TYR A 399 -3.83 -28.96 -8.59
N TYR A 400 -3.50 -29.22 -7.32
CA TYR A 400 -3.73 -28.27 -6.22
C TYR A 400 -3.12 -26.90 -6.47
N ARG A 401 -1.86 -26.84 -6.94
CA ARG A 401 -1.20 -25.57 -7.26
C ARG A 401 -1.92 -24.80 -8.37
N ARG A 402 -2.47 -25.49 -9.38
CA ARG A 402 -3.25 -24.88 -10.48
C ARG A 402 -4.62 -24.37 -10.05
N LEU A 403 -5.14 -24.82 -8.92
CA LEU A 403 -6.41 -24.32 -8.38
C LEU A 403 -6.28 -22.97 -7.68
N ALA A 404 -5.05 -22.51 -7.40
CA ALA A 404 -4.83 -21.16 -6.91
C ALA A 404 -5.19 -20.16 -8.03
N PRO A 405 -6.04 -19.17 -7.73
CA PRO A 405 -6.31 -18.06 -8.63
C PRO A 405 -5.05 -17.39 -9.15
N PRO A 406 -5.01 -17.01 -10.44
CA PRO A 406 -3.97 -16.12 -10.95
C PRO A 406 -4.12 -14.71 -10.33
N PRO A 407 -3.01 -13.97 -10.09
CA PRO A 407 -3.04 -12.68 -9.40
C PRO A 407 -3.77 -11.57 -10.17
N GLU A 408 -3.88 -11.70 -11.49
CA GLU A 408 -4.55 -10.76 -12.37
C GLU A 408 -6.08 -10.81 -12.20
N VAL A 409 -6.62 -11.92 -11.71
CA VAL A 409 -8.07 -12.09 -11.56
C VAL A 409 -8.50 -11.62 -10.16
N PRO A 410 -9.37 -10.59 -10.06
CA PRO A 410 -9.91 -10.17 -8.78
C PRO A 410 -10.62 -11.32 -8.06
N PHE A 411 -10.46 -11.39 -6.75
CA PHE A 411 -11.06 -12.49 -5.98
C PHE A 411 -12.60 -12.46 -5.96
N SER A 412 -13.23 -11.38 -6.42
CA SER A 412 -14.68 -11.28 -6.63
C SER A 412 -15.21 -12.10 -7.81
N ARG A 413 -14.39 -12.45 -8.80
CA ARG A 413 -14.84 -13.15 -10.04
C ARG A 413 -14.98 -14.67 -9.89
N PHE A 414 -14.71 -15.23 -8.72
CA PHE A 414 -14.64 -16.67 -8.52
C PHE A 414 -15.96 -17.30 -8.04
N PHE A 415 -17.08 -16.59 -8.16
CA PHE A 415 -18.40 -16.93 -7.59
C PHE A 415 -19.55 -16.73 -8.56
#